data_AF-A0A919YLI1-F1
#
_entry.id   AF-A0A919YLI1-F1
#
_cell.length_a   1.000
_cell.length_b   1.000
_cell.length_c   1.000
_cell.angle_alpha   90.00
_cell.angle_beta   90.00
_cell.angle_gamma   90.00
#
_symmetry.space_group_name_H-M   'P 1'
#
loop_
_entity.id
_entity.type
_entity.pdbx_description
1 polymer ?
#
loop_
_entity_poly.entity_id
_entity_poly.type
_entity_poly.pdbx_seq_one_letter_code
_entity_poly.pdbx_strand_id
1 'polypeptide(L)' 'MIVLKIILVTLLVAVMFLYEFPRMKSGKMKEKAVFTVVASAGWGLALLLMFVPGLPGPTELINDVFRPIWSMFKFVE' A
#
# COMPACT_ATOMS: atom_id res chain seq x y z
N MET A 1 -10.36 18.40 4.87
CA MET A 1 -9.95 17.94 6.22
C MET A 1 -9.46 16.50 6.12
N ILE A 2 -8.36 16.15 6.79
CA ILE A 2 -7.78 14.79 6.74
C ILE A 2 -8.77 13.72 7.21
N VAL A 3 -9.60 14.05 8.20
CA VAL A 3 -10.68 13.20 8.74
C VAL A 3 -11.66 12.76 7.66
N LEU A 4 -12.06 13.66 6.76
CA LEU A 4 -12.97 13.32 5.66
C LEU A 4 -12.35 12.29 4.72
N LYS A 5 -11.06 12.42 4.41
CA LYS A 5 -10.33 11.48 3.55
C LYS A 5 -10.26 10.09 4.18
N ILE A 6 -10.01 10.02 5.48
CA ILE A 6 -9.95 8.77 6.25
C ILE A 6 -11.30 8.04 6.22
N ILE A 7 -12.39 8.77 6.48
CA ILE A 7 -13.75 8.20 6.46
C ILE A 7 -14.05 7.65 5.06
N LEU A 8 -13.72 8.40 4.02
CA LEU A 8 -14.03 8.04 2.64
C LEU A 8 -13.24 6.79 2.19
N VAL A 9 -11.94 6.72 2.49
CA VAL A 9 -11.11 5.54 2.22
C VAL A 9 -11.59 4.33 3.00
N THR A 10 -11.92 4.49 4.27
CA THR A 10 -12.41 3.39 5.12
C THR A 10 -13.76 2.86 4.62
N LEU A 11 -14.67 3.76 4.20
CA LEU A 11 -15.94 3.39 3.60
C LEU A 11 -15.74 2.63 2.27
N LEU A 12 -14.82 3.09 1.43
CA LEU A 12 -14.47 2.43 0.17
C LEU A 12 -13.98 1.00 0.39
N VAL A 13 -13.04 0.82 1.33
CA VAL A 13 -12.52 -0.51 1.70
C VAL A 13 -13.61 -1.38 2.29
N ALA A 14 -14.49 -0.83 3.14
CA ALA A 14 -15.62 -1.57 3.70
C ALA A 14 -16.59 -2.06 2.61
N VAL A 15 -16.90 -1.23 1.61
CA VAL A 15 -17.74 -1.61 0.47
C VAL A 15 -17.06 -2.69 -0.38
N MET A 16 -15.76 -2.57 -0.65
CA MET A 16 -14.99 -3.62 -1.34
C MET A 16 -15.08 -4.95 -0.58
N PHE A 17 -14.87 -4.94 0.74
CA PHE A 17 -15.03 -6.14 1.56
C PHE A 17 -16.46 -6.69 1.50
N LEU A 18 -17.48 -5.84 1.65
CA LEU A 18 -18.87 -6.28 1.65
C LEU A 18 -19.31 -6.88 0.31
N TYR A 19 -18.71 -6.45 -0.81
CA TYR A 19 -19.05 -6.92 -2.15
C TYR A 19 -18.25 -8.16 -2.55
N GLU A 20 -16.93 -8.16 -2.31
CA GLU A 20 -16.04 -9.24 -2.73
C GLU A 20 -16.19 -10.47 -1.81
N PHE A 21 -16.37 -10.27 -0.50
CA PHE A 21 -16.41 -11.35 0.49
C PHE A 21 -17.58 -12.35 0.33
N PRO A 22 -18.84 -11.92 0.04
CA PRO A 22 -19.94 -12.85 -0.28
C PRO A 22 -19.85 -13.39 -1.71
N ARG A 23 -19.21 -12.67 -2.64
CA ARG A 23 -19.03 -13.11 -4.02
C ARG A 23 -17.98 -14.22 -4.16
N MET A 24 -17.02 -14.29 -3.24
CA MET A 24 -16.05 -15.39 -3.15
C MET A 24 -16.74 -16.68 -2.68
N LYS A 25 -16.84 -17.67 -3.58
CA LYS A 25 -17.40 -19.00 -3.28
C LYS A 25 -16.78 -19.58 -2.00
N SER A 26 -17.63 -20.09 -1.11
CA SER A 26 -17.33 -20.58 0.24
C SER A 26 -16.22 -21.64 0.36
N GLY A 27 -15.74 -22.22 -0.75
CA GLY A 27 -14.68 -23.24 -0.77
C GLY A 27 -13.25 -22.71 -0.94
N LYS A 28 -13.02 -21.42 -1.17
CA LYS A 28 -11.67 -20.87 -1.46
C LYS A 28 -11.14 -19.96 -0.36
N MET A 29 -10.94 -20.53 0.84
CA MET A 29 -10.35 -19.81 1.99
C MET A 29 -9.04 -19.07 1.66
N LYS A 30 -8.24 -19.62 0.72
CA LYS A 30 -7.00 -18.98 0.24
C LYS A 30 -7.26 -17.65 -0.48
N GLU A 31 -8.31 -17.54 -1.30
CA GLU A 31 -8.64 -16.29 -1.99
C GLU A 31 -9.10 -15.21 -1.00
N LYS A 32 -9.91 -15.59 0.00
CA LYS A 32 -10.33 -14.68 1.08
C LYS A 32 -9.15 -14.16 1.89
N ALA A 33 -8.17 -15.03 2.18
CA ALA A 33 -6.96 -14.64 2.89
C ALA A 33 -6.12 -13.65 2.06
N VAL A 34 -5.86 -13.94 0.79
CA VAL A 34 -5.10 -13.05 -0.11
C VAL A 34 -5.80 -11.70 -0.25
N PHE A 35 -7.11 -11.69 -0.50
CA PHE A 35 -7.88 -10.45 -0.58
C PHE A 35 -7.78 -9.63 0.70
N THR A 36 -7.95 -10.28 1.87
CA THR A 36 -7.89 -9.59 3.17
C THR A 36 -6.52 -8.98 3.42
N VAL A 37 -5.45 -9.72 3.13
CA VAL A 37 -4.06 -9.25 3.30
C VAL A 37 -3.76 -8.09 2.37
N VAL A 38 -4.12 -8.19 1.09
CA VAL A 38 -3.85 -7.13 0.11
C VAL A 38 -4.69 -5.89 0.39
N ALA A 39 -5.97 -6.05 0.73
CA ALA A 39 -6.86 -4.93 1.04
C ALA A 39 -6.45 -4.21 2.34
N SER A 40 -6.09 -4.95 3.38
CA SER A 40 -5.57 -4.36 4.63
C SER A 40 -4.22 -3.68 4.44
N ALA A 41 -3.32 -4.25 3.63
CA ALA A 41 -2.05 -3.62 3.28
C ALA A 41 -2.27 -2.30 2.52
N GLY A 42 -3.14 -2.28 1.51
CA GLY A 42 -3.48 -1.07 0.75
C GLY A 42 -4.16 -0.01 1.62
N TRP A 43 -5.09 -0.41 2.49
CA TRP A 43 -5.73 0.51 3.45
C TRP A 43 -4.72 1.10 4.43
N GLY A 44 -3.84 0.27 4.99
CA GLY A 44 -2.76 0.71 5.88
C GLY A 44 -1.82 1.69 5.19
N LEU A 45 -1.44 1.42 3.94
CA LEU A 45 -0.62 2.33 3.13
C LEU A 45 -1.32 3.68 2.91
N ALA A 46 -2.63 3.66 2.61
CA ALA A 46 -3.41 4.88 2.42
C ALA A 46 -3.47 5.72 3.70
N LEU A 47 -3.65 5.10 4.86
CA LEU A 47 -3.58 5.80 6.15
C LEU A 47 -2.18 6.35 6.39
N LEU A 48 -1.15 5.55 6.16
CA LEU A 48 0.24 5.94 6.36
C LEU A 48 0.62 7.16 5.52
N LEU A 49 0.24 7.20 4.25
CA LEU A 49 0.44 8.35 3.36
C LEU A 49 -0.34 9.60 3.79
N MET A 50 -1.47 9.45 4.49
CA MET A 50 -2.19 10.60 5.04
C MET A 50 -1.47 11.21 6.24
N PHE A 51 -0.84 10.40 7.10
CA PHE A 51 -0.08 10.91 8.26
C PHE A 51 1.35 11.33 7.89
N VAL A 52 1.98 10.66 6.93
CA VAL A 52 3.35 10.94 6.46
C VAL A 52 3.31 11.12 4.93
N PRO A 53 2.93 12.31 4.43
CA PRO A 53 2.75 12.56 3.00
C PRO A 53 4.06 12.59 2.21
N GLY A 54 5.22 12.58 2.88
CA GLY A 54 6.55 12.59 2.27
C GLY A 54 7.27 11.24 2.34
N LEU A 55 6.53 10.13 2.47
CA LEU A 55 7.13 8.81 2.39
C LEU A 55 7.77 8.62 1.00
N PRO A 56 9.07 8.28 0.95
CA PRO A 56 9.77 8.14 -0.31
C PRO A 56 9.09 7.05 -1.13
N GLY A 57 8.81 7.37 -2.39
CA GLY A 57 8.22 6.41 -3.32
C GLY A 57 9.13 5.19 -3.53
N PRO A 58 8.63 4.07 -4.05
CA PRO A 58 9.47 2.90 -4.35
C PRO A 58 10.66 3.24 -5.25
N THR A 59 10.50 4.21 -6.16
CA THR A 59 11.59 4.72 -6.99
C THR A 59 12.63 5.50 -6.20
N GLU A 60 12.22 6.31 -5.22
CA GLU A 60 13.12 7.04 -4.34
C GLU A 60 13.84 6.10 -3.37
N LEU A 61 13.16 5.09 -2.85
CA LEU A 61 13.76 4.03 -2.04
C LEU A 61 14.85 3.27 -2.81
N ILE A 62 14.59 2.91 -4.07
CA ILE A 62 15.61 2.29 -4.93
C ILE A 62 16.77 3.27 -5.10
N ASN A 63 16.51 4.53 -5.41
CA ASN A 63 17.57 5.52 -5.56
C ASN A 63 18.41 5.68 -4.29
N ASP A 64 17.81 5.70 -3.09
CA ASP A 64 18.52 5.80 -1.81
C ASP A 64 19.38 4.57 -1.52
N VAL A 65 18.87 3.37 -1.78
CA VAL A 65 19.62 2.11 -1.59
C VAL A 65 20.79 2.00 -2.57
N PHE A 66 20.60 2.41 -3.82
CA PHE A 66 21.62 2.31 -4.87
C PHE A 66 22.54 3.55 -4.95
N ARG A 67 22.21 4.65 -4.25
CA ARG A 67 23.04 5.87 -4.15
C ARG A 67 24.53 5.60 -3.85
N PRO A 68 24.91 4.76 -2.86
CA PRO A 68 26.31 4.46 -2.60
C PRO A 68 27.01 3.78 -3.79
N ILE A 69 26.33 2.91 -4.52
CA ILE A 69 26.90 2.19 -5.68
C ILE A 69 27.23 3.19 -6.80
N TRP A 70 26.32 4.12 -7.08
CA TRP A 70 26.55 5.19 -8.05
C TRP A 70 27.68 6.13 -7.64
N SER A 71 27.83 6.39 -6.34
CA SER A 71 28.92 7.21 -5.83
C SER A 71 30.28 6.55 -6.08
N MET A 72 30.41 5.24 -5.88
CA MET A 72 31.65 4.50 -6.14
C MET A 72 32.02 4.50 -7.63
N PHE A 73 31.04 4.42 -8.52
CA PHE A 73 31.30 4.45 -9.97
C PHE A 73 31.82 5.82 -10.44
N LYS A 74 31.33 6.93 -9.84
CA LYS A 74 31.83 8.28 -10.12
C LYS A 74 33.27 8.55 -9.64
N PHE A 75 33.83 7.72 -8.75
CA PHE A 75 35.22 7.82 -8.29
C PHE A 75 36.21 7.03 -9.16
N VAL A 76 35.74 6.33 -10.19
CA VAL A 76 36.53 5.43 -11.06
C VAL A 76 36.79 6.03 -12.45
N GLU A 77 36.20 7.18 -12.78
CA GLU A 77 36.58 8.05 -13.92
C GLU A 77 37.53 9.16 -13.47
#